data_AF-A0A2V6SBJ0-F1
#
_entry.id   AF-A0A2V6SBJ0-F1
#
_cell.length_a   1.000
_cell.length_b   1.000
_cell.length_c   1.000
_cell.angle_alpha   90.00
_cell.angle_beta   90.00
_cell.angle_gamma   90.00
#
_symmetry.space_group_name_H-M   'P 1'
#
loop_
_entity.id
_entity.type
_entity.pdbx_description
1 polymer ?
#
loop_
_entity_poly.entity_id
_entity_poly.type
_entity_poly.pdbx_seq_one_letter_code
_entity_poly.pdbx_strand_id
1 'polypeptide(L)'
;MGTPRLLSRTDPSVSVPGARQPSLAAPRLTARQHALVLAASCVLTALFTYPLIKDPGHLLPVHKDPLMYAWTMVSNVHRLLSAPLQVFHGNTFYPNGNSVAYTDFLLTPTLFPAGPVYLLTGNPVLQYNVTLLVWWALSAWAMYLLAFALLRSHAGAALAAVAFAFCPFRTDFFLEFQMQLAFPIPLALLCLWRSRRWPRCTTRSFSVCAWPPATRAWARRGAGRGDTGARRSPCRGRRQLGLSRRAWG
;
A
#
# COMPACT_ATOMS: atom_id res chain seq x y z
N MET A 1 -59.84 24.40 14.07
CA MET A 1 -59.00 23.21 13.78
C MET A 1 -58.60 23.24 12.31
N GLY A 2 -57.42 23.76 12.01
CA GLY A 2 -56.88 23.81 10.64
C GLY A 2 -56.00 22.60 10.38
N THR A 3 -56.28 21.85 9.32
CA THR A 3 -55.45 20.73 8.86
C THR A 3 -54.14 21.27 8.28
N PRO A 4 -52.96 20.73 8.66
CA PRO A 4 -51.71 21.14 8.05
C PRO A 4 -51.65 20.64 6.60
N ARG A 5 -51.53 21.56 5.63
CA ARG A 5 -51.21 21.25 4.24
C ARG A 5 -49.81 20.65 4.18
N LEU A 6 -49.71 19.36 3.88
CA LEU A 6 -48.44 18.74 3.49
C LEU A 6 -47.95 19.42 2.20
N LEU A 7 -46.82 20.12 2.30
CA LEU A 7 -46.03 20.56 1.14
C LEU A 7 -45.50 19.30 0.45
N SER A 8 -46.11 18.91 -0.67
CA SER A 8 -45.56 17.89 -1.56
C SER A 8 -44.27 18.43 -2.15
N ARG A 9 -43.14 18.04 -1.56
CA ARG A 9 -41.80 18.31 -2.08
C ARG A 9 -41.66 17.58 -3.42
N THR A 10 -41.91 18.28 -4.52
CA THR A 10 -41.51 17.84 -5.86
C THR A 10 -40.00 18.04 -5.97
N ASP A 11 -39.24 17.11 -5.40
CA ASP A 11 -37.81 17.05 -5.71
C ASP A 11 -37.68 16.79 -7.23
N PRO A 12 -36.96 17.63 -7.98
CA PRO A 12 -36.71 17.36 -9.38
C PRO A 12 -36.01 16.01 -9.47
N SER A 13 -36.55 15.11 -10.29
CA SER A 13 -35.88 13.85 -10.59
C SER A 13 -34.54 14.19 -11.22
N VAL A 14 -33.47 14.10 -10.43
CA VAL A 14 -32.11 14.14 -10.93
C VAL A 14 -31.97 12.91 -11.82
N SER A 15 -32.22 13.09 -13.10
CA SER A 15 -31.92 12.14 -14.15
C SER A 15 -30.40 12.04 -14.18
N VAL A 16 -29.84 11.12 -13.38
CA VAL A 16 -28.42 10.77 -13.45
C VAL A 16 -28.18 10.30 -14.87
N PRO A 17 -27.49 11.07 -15.73
CA PRO A 17 -27.26 10.62 -17.09
C PRO A 17 -26.37 9.39 -16.96
N GLY A 18 -26.95 8.22 -17.27
CA GLY A 18 -26.27 6.93 -17.34
C GLY A 18 -25.28 6.85 -18.51
N ALA A 19 -24.67 7.98 -18.89
CA ALA A 19 -23.53 8.01 -19.77
C ALA A 19 -22.36 7.43 -18.99
N ARG A 20 -22.09 6.13 -19.20
CA ARG A 20 -20.75 5.58 -18.97
C ARG A 20 -19.79 6.48 -19.73
N GLN A 21 -19.16 7.41 -19.03
CA GLN A 21 -18.06 8.16 -19.60
C GLN A 21 -17.07 7.13 -20.14
N PRO A 22 -16.67 7.21 -21.42
CA PRO A 22 -15.67 6.32 -21.97
C PRO A 22 -14.47 6.40 -21.02
N SER A 23 -14.11 5.25 -20.45
CA SER A 23 -13.02 5.15 -19.50
C SER A 23 -11.74 5.55 -20.24
N LEU A 24 -11.40 6.84 -20.24
CA LEU A 24 -10.15 7.32 -20.77
C LEU A 24 -9.06 6.52 -20.04
N ALA A 25 -8.30 5.74 -20.82
CA ALA A 25 -7.23 4.93 -20.29
C ALA A 25 -6.38 5.80 -19.37
N ALA A 26 -6.30 5.42 -18.09
CA ALA A 26 -5.57 6.21 -17.12
C ALA A 26 -4.12 6.38 -17.63
N PRO A 27 -3.57 7.61 -17.66
CA PRO A 27 -2.23 7.83 -18.16
C PRO A 27 -1.25 6.95 -17.38
N ARG A 28 -0.45 6.18 -18.11
CA ARG A 28 0.57 5.30 -17.55
C ARG A 28 1.92 6.00 -17.67
N LEU A 29 2.64 6.08 -16.55
CA LEU A 29 4.02 6.50 -16.58
C LEU A 29 4.88 5.35 -17.14
N THR A 30 5.87 5.69 -17.93
CA THR A 30 6.87 4.73 -18.42
C THR A 30 7.84 4.35 -17.29
N ALA A 31 8.51 3.20 -17.39
CA ALA A 31 9.52 2.79 -16.41
C ALA A 31 10.62 3.85 -16.24
N ARG A 32 11.02 4.53 -17.33
CA ARG A 32 11.97 5.65 -17.30
C ARG A 32 11.46 6.82 -16.46
N GLN A 33 10.19 7.19 -16.61
CA GLN A 33 9.58 8.26 -15.80
C GLN A 33 9.50 7.88 -14.32
N HIS A 34 9.13 6.62 -14.01
CA HIS A 34 9.15 6.13 -12.63
C HIS A 34 10.54 6.24 -12.01
N ALA A 35 11.59 5.83 -12.73
CA ALA A 35 12.97 5.89 -12.28
C ALA A 35 13.44 7.34 -12.09
N LEU A 36 13.10 8.24 -13.02
CA LEU A 36 13.49 9.65 -12.96
C LEU A 36 12.83 10.36 -11.77
N VAL A 37 11.53 10.14 -11.54
CA VAL A 37 10.82 10.70 -10.38
C VAL A 37 11.40 10.14 -9.07
N LEU A 38 11.71 8.84 -9.03
CA LEU A 38 12.32 8.24 -7.85
C LEU A 38 13.70 8.84 -7.59
N ALA A 39 14.54 8.96 -8.61
CA ALA A 39 15.86 9.58 -8.50
C ALA A 39 15.78 11.05 -8.05
N ALA A 40 14.86 11.84 -8.64
CA ALA A 40 14.61 13.21 -8.22
C ALA A 40 14.14 13.28 -6.74
N SER A 41 13.31 12.33 -6.31
CA SER A 41 12.86 12.23 -4.91
C SER A 41 14.04 11.94 -3.98
N CYS A 42 14.91 11.00 -4.35
CA CYS A 42 16.13 10.68 -3.59
C CYS A 42 17.07 11.88 -3.49
N VAL A 43 17.30 12.59 -4.60
CA VAL A 43 18.17 13.80 -4.62
C VAL A 43 17.58 14.88 -3.72
N LEU A 44 16.28 15.15 -3.83
CA LEU A 44 15.63 16.18 -3.01
C LEU A 44 15.65 15.82 -1.52
N THR A 45 15.40 14.56 -1.17
CA THR A 45 15.53 14.08 0.22
C THR A 45 16.97 14.20 0.73
N ALA A 46 17.98 13.85 -0.09
CA ALA A 46 19.39 13.99 0.29
C ALA A 46 19.80 15.44 0.52
N LEU A 47 19.30 16.37 -0.31
CA LEU A 47 19.53 17.81 -0.13
C LEU A 47 18.82 18.34 1.13
N PHE A 48 17.59 17.92 1.36
CA PHE A 48 16.80 18.38 2.51
C PHE A 48 17.36 17.87 3.84
N THR A 49 17.90 16.66 3.86
CA THR A 49 18.48 16.04 5.05
C THR A 49 19.93 16.46 5.31
N TYR A 50 20.48 17.41 4.57
CA TYR A 50 21.80 17.97 4.84
C TYR A 50 21.86 18.52 6.29
N PRO A 51 22.84 18.15 7.14
CA PRO A 51 24.12 17.52 6.83
C PRO A 51 24.20 15.98 6.92
N LEU A 52 23.10 15.28 7.20
CA LEU A 52 23.07 13.82 7.42
C LEU A 52 23.76 13.02 6.30
N ILE A 53 23.60 13.48 5.06
CA ILE A 53 24.18 12.81 3.88
C ILE A 53 25.71 12.84 3.83
N LYS A 54 26.38 13.74 4.58
CA LYS A 54 27.85 13.83 4.59
C LYS A 54 28.50 12.65 5.31
N ASP A 55 27.88 12.21 6.38
CA ASP A 55 28.39 11.11 7.19
C ASP A 55 27.23 10.28 7.75
N PRO A 56 26.54 9.51 6.88
CA PRO A 56 25.41 8.69 7.30
C PRO A 56 25.84 7.49 8.16
N GLY A 57 27.13 7.21 8.28
CA GLY A 57 27.67 6.09 9.06
C GLY A 57 27.85 6.40 10.54
N HIS A 58 27.95 7.68 10.91
CA HIS A 58 28.23 8.09 12.29
C HIS A 58 27.26 9.16 12.81
N LEU A 59 26.60 9.92 11.93
CA LEU A 59 25.65 10.95 12.36
C LEU A 59 24.34 10.32 12.81
N LEU A 60 23.98 10.59 14.07
CA LEU A 60 22.63 10.36 14.58
C LEU A 60 22.11 11.65 15.20
N PRO A 61 20.80 11.91 15.09
CA PRO A 61 20.18 13.00 15.84
C PRO A 61 20.39 12.81 17.34
N VAL A 62 20.54 13.91 18.07
CA VAL A 62 20.71 13.90 19.53
C VAL A 62 19.37 13.59 20.20
N HIS A 63 18.97 12.32 20.15
CA HIS A 63 17.73 11.80 20.70
C HIS A 63 17.86 10.30 21.04
N LYS A 64 16.97 9.78 21.90
CA LYS A 64 17.04 8.37 22.34
C LYS A 64 16.42 7.41 21.33
N ASP A 65 15.38 7.85 20.62
CA ASP A 65 14.61 6.98 19.72
C ASP A 65 15.41 6.42 18.53
N PRO A 66 16.31 7.18 17.85
CA PRO A 66 17.11 6.63 16.75
C PRO A 66 17.94 5.40 17.16
N LEU A 67 18.52 5.43 18.36
CA LEU A 67 19.30 4.30 18.90
C LEU A 67 18.39 3.10 19.18
N MET A 68 17.20 3.34 19.73
CA MET A 68 16.21 2.29 19.97
C MET A 68 15.77 1.65 18.64
N TYR A 69 15.45 2.43 17.61
CA TYR A 69 15.05 1.92 16.31
C TYR A 69 16.17 1.16 15.60
N ALA A 70 17.40 1.67 15.64
CA ALA A 70 18.57 0.98 15.11
C ALA A 70 18.77 -0.38 15.80
N TRP A 71 18.73 -0.40 17.14
CA TRP A 71 18.83 -1.62 17.92
C TRP A 71 17.71 -2.62 17.60
N THR A 72 16.46 -2.16 17.46
CA THR A 72 15.32 -3.03 17.12
C THR A 72 15.52 -3.68 15.76
N MET A 73 15.90 -2.91 14.73
CA MET A 73 16.14 -3.44 13.39
C MET A 73 17.30 -4.46 13.39
N VAL A 74 18.42 -4.14 14.04
CA VAL A 74 19.55 -5.09 14.16
C VAL A 74 19.14 -6.35 14.92
N SER A 75 18.40 -6.22 16.01
CA SER A 75 17.92 -7.36 16.78
C SER A 75 16.98 -8.24 15.95
N ASN A 76 16.11 -7.64 15.16
CA ASN A 76 15.23 -8.35 14.24
C ASN A 76 16.05 -9.11 13.17
N VAL A 77 17.09 -8.51 12.60
CA VAL A 77 17.99 -9.21 11.65
C VAL A 77 18.55 -10.48 12.29
N HIS A 78 19.14 -10.36 13.49
CA HIS A 78 19.73 -11.50 14.18
C HIS A 78 18.69 -12.59 14.43
N ARG A 79 17.49 -12.25 14.90
CA ARG A 79 16.42 -13.22 15.18
C ARG A 79 15.88 -13.88 13.91
N LEU A 80 15.71 -13.13 12.83
CA LEU A 80 15.27 -13.68 11.56
C LEU A 80 16.25 -14.72 11.02
N LEU A 81 17.54 -14.56 11.31
CA LEU A 81 18.59 -15.49 10.89
C LEU A 81 18.78 -16.68 11.85
N SER A 82 18.72 -16.46 13.17
CA SER A 82 19.03 -17.49 14.16
C SER A 82 17.80 -18.23 14.72
N ALA A 83 16.69 -17.53 14.92
CA ALA A 83 15.49 -18.07 15.59
C ALA A 83 14.20 -17.38 15.09
N PRO A 84 13.76 -17.65 13.84
CA PRO A 84 12.65 -16.93 13.21
C PRO A 84 11.28 -17.16 13.88
N LEU A 85 11.14 -18.19 14.73
CA LEU A 85 9.93 -18.40 15.52
C LEU A 85 9.88 -17.53 16.79
N GLN A 86 10.99 -16.87 17.14
CA GLN A 86 11.14 -16.04 18.34
C GLN A 86 11.22 -14.54 18.00
N VAL A 87 10.59 -14.10 16.91
CA VAL A 87 10.65 -12.70 16.45
C VAL A 87 10.20 -11.68 17.51
N PHE A 88 9.26 -12.05 18.38
CA PHE A 88 8.75 -11.19 19.44
C PHE A 88 9.60 -11.17 20.70
N HIS A 89 10.62 -12.04 20.80
CA HIS A 89 11.44 -12.13 22.00
C HIS A 89 12.47 -11.01 22.05
N GLY A 90 12.53 -10.19 23.11
CA GLY A 90 13.52 -9.13 23.26
C GLY A 90 14.17 -9.09 24.65
N ASN A 91 15.22 -8.27 24.78
CA ASN A 91 15.91 -8.07 26.06
C ASN A 91 15.42 -6.82 26.82
N THR A 92 14.63 -5.96 26.18
CA THR A 92 14.02 -4.80 26.81
C THR A 92 13.12 -5.28 27.94
N PHE A 93 13.20 -4.72 29.15
CA PHE A 93 12.42 -5.16 30.32
C PHE A 93 12.67 -6.60 30.80
N TYR A 94 13.92 -7.06 30.76
CA TYR A 94 14.30 -8.33 31.40
C TYR A 94 13.69 -8.47 32.82
N PRO A 95 13.06 -9.61 33.19
CA PRO A 95 13.04 -10.90 32.49
C PRO A 95 11.86 -11.13 31.52
N ASN A 96 11.11 -10.10 31.13
CA ASN A 96 9.98 -10.28 30.20
C ASN A 96 10.47 -10.65 28.79
N GLY A 97 10.28 -11.91 28.43
CA GLY A 97 10.79 -12.47 27.18
C GLY A 97 10.21 -11.83 25.92
N ASN A 98 8.91 -11.48 25.89
CA ASN A 98 8.20 -11.00 24.69
C ASN A 98 8.20 -9.48 24.52
N SER A 99 9.25 -8.81 24.95
CA SER A 99 9.25 -7.35 25.03
C SER A 99 9.13 -6.61 23.70
N VAL A 100 9.47 -7.25 22.59
CA VAL A 100 9.31 -6.64 21.26
C VAL A 100 7.84 -6.62 20.81
N ALA A 101 6.97 -7.42 21.42
CA ALA A 101 5.53 -7.33 21.17
C ALA A 101 4.90 -6.03 21.72
N TYR A 102 5.56 -5.35 22.65
CA TYR A 102 5.07 -4.11 23.26
C TYR A 102 5.56 -2.84 22.54
N THR A 103 6.40 -2.98 21.52
CA THR A 103 6.99 -1.86 20.78
C THR A 103 6.75 -2.01 19.28
N ASP A 104 7.18 -1.02 18.51
CA ASP A 104 7.11 -1.05 17.06
C ASP A 104 7.94 -2.22 16.53
N PHE A 105 7.26 -3.17 15.88
CA PHE A 105 7.90 -4.39 15.41
C PHE A 105 8.95 -4.14 14.30
N LEU A 106 8.84 -3.02 13.57
CA LEU A 106 9.77 -2.56 12.53
C LEU A 106 10.24 -3.66 11.54
N LEU A 107 9.41 -4.67 11.31
CA LEU A 107 9.78 -5.80 10.46
C LEU A 107 9.93 -5.39 8.99
N THR A 108 9.02 -4.55 8.47
CA THR A 108 9.11 -4.08 7.09
C THR A 108 10.39 -3.26 6.84
N PRO A 109 10.76 -2.28 7.70
CA PRO A 109 12.07 -1.62 7.65
C PRO A 109 13.25 -2.58 7.73
N THR A 110 13.16 -3.57 8.63
CA THR A 110 14.20 -4.59 8.79
C THR A 110 14.41 -5.38 7.51
N LEU A 111 13.34 -5.81 6.84
CA LEU A 111 13.46 -6.55 5.58
C LEU A 111 13.88 -5.66 4.41
N PHE A 112 13.43 -4.40 4.41
CA PHE A 112 13.75 -3.44 3.36
C PHE A 112 13.80 -1.98 3.88
N PRO A 113 14.94 -1.28 3.80
CA PRO A 113 16.28 -1.72 3.38
C PRO A 113 17.24 -2.08 4.55
N ALA A 114 16.84 -1.95 5.82
CA ALA A 114 17.77 -1.92 6.94
C ALA A 114 18.63 -3.19 7.08
N GLY A 115 18.00 -4.37 7.03
CA GLY A 115 18.66 -5.66 7.18
C GLY A 115 19.71 -5.94 6.11
N PRO A 116 19.40 -5.82 4.81
CA PRO A 116 20.41 -5.90 3.75
C PRO A 116 21.59 -4.95 3.96
N VAL A 117 21.33 -3.70 4.34
CA VAL A 117 22.40 -2.71 4.59
C VAL A 117 23.25 -3.14 5.79
N TYR A 118 22.63 -3.60 6.86
CA TYR A 118 23.35 -4.08 8.05
C TYR A 118 24.19 -5.32 7.76
N LEU A 119 23.65 -6.29 7.00
CA LEU A 119 24.39 -7.50 6.65
C LEU A 119 25.61 -7.22 5.76
N LEU A 120 25.54 -6.18 4.92
CA LEU A 120 26.66 -5.78 4.05
C LEU A 120 27.71 -4.93 4.77
N THR A 121 27.32 -4.15 5.78
CA THR A 121 28.18 -3.11 6.36
C THR A 121 28.54 -3.32 7.83
N GLY A 122 27.76 -4.14 8.56
CA GLY A 122 27.85 -4.30 10.00
C GLY A 122 27.52 -3.04 10.81
N ASN A 123 27.09 -1.95 10.17
CA ASN A 123 26.93 -0.65 10.82
C ASN A 123 25.45 -0.38 11.19
N PRO A 124 25.09 -0.35 12.49
CA PRO A 124 23.72 -0.11 12.95
C PRO A 124 23.22 1.33 12.71
N VAL A 125 24.13 2.30 12.62
CA VAL A 125 23.81 3.71 12.35
C VAL A 125 23.51 3.89 10.86
N LEU A 126 24.36 3.31 10.01
CA LEU A 126 24.21 3.40 8.56
C LEU A 126 22.89 2.79 8.09
N GLN A 127 22.53 1.58 8.58
CA GLN A 127 21.26 0.96 8.21
C GLN A 127 20.05 1.81 8.63
N TYR A 128 20.08 2.48 9.78
CA TYR A 128 19.01 3.38 10.21
C TYR A 128 18.88 4.58 9.28
N ASN A 129 19.99 5.28 9.01
CA ASN A 129 19.98 6.49 8.17
C ASN A 129 19.58 6.18 6.72
N VAL A 130 20.10 5.09 6.14
CA VAL A 130 19.70 4.67 4.78
C VAL A 130 18.21 4.33 4.74
N THR A 131 17.70 3.67 5.79
CA THR A 131 16.26 3.34 5.90
C THR A 131 15.43 4.62 5.97
N LEU A 132 15.81 5.59 6.80
CA LEU A 132 15.12 6.88 6.88
C LEU A 132 15.04 7.57 5.51
N LEU A 133 16.17 7.67 4.80
CA LEU A 133 16.25 8.33 3.48
C LEU A 133 15.40 7.61 2.43
N VAL A 134 15.47 6.28 2.37
CA VAL A 134 14.72 5.48 1.39
C VAL A 134 13.21 5.64 1.60
N TRP A 135 12.74 5.54 2.84
CA TRP A 135 11.31 5.59 3.14
C TRP A 135 10.73 7.01 2.93
N TRP A 136 11.53 8.03 3.22
CA TRP A 136 11.17 9.42 2.92
C TRP A 136 11.09 9.68 1.42
N ALA A 137 12.10 9.25 0.64
CA ALA A 137 12.08 9.38 -0.82
C ALA A 137 10.92 8.60 -1.47
N LEU A 138 10.62 7.40 -0.97
CA LEU A 138 9.46 6.62 -1.40
C LEU A 138 8.14 7.33 -1.12
N SER A 139 8.03 8.07 -0.01
CA SER A 139 6.85 8.86 0.31
C SER A 139 6.58 9.95 -0.74
N ALA A 140 7.63 10.66 -1.16
CA ALA A 140 7.54 11.67 -2.23
C ALA A 140 7.15 11.03 -3.57
N TRP A 141 7.84 9.95 -3.95
CA TRP A 141 7.56 9.21 -5.17
C TRP A 141 6.13 8.68 -5.22
N ALA A 142 5.66 8.05 -4.15
CA ALA A 142 4.30 7.52 -4.08
C ALA A 142 3.24 8.61 -4.18
N MET A 143 3.45 9.75 -3.54
CA MET A 143 2.54 10.89 -3.66
C MET A 143 2.53 11.48 -5.07
N TYR A 144 3.69 11.54 -5.73
CA TYR A 144 3.76 11.95 -7.14
C TYR A 144 2.87 11.06 -8.02
N LEU A 145 2.92 9.73 -7.84
CA LEU A 145 2.11 8.80 -8.62
C LEU A 145 0.61 9.02 -8.40
N LEU A 146 0.20 9.24 -7.15
CA LEU A 146 -1.18 9.54 -6.81
C LEU A 146 -1.63 10.86 -7.45
N ALA A 147 -0.83 11.92 -7.29
CA ALA A 147 -1.16 13.24 -7.82
C ALA A 147 -1.16 13.25 -9.35
N PHE A 148 -0.22 12.57 -10.01
CA PHE A 148 -0.20 12.45 -11.46
C PHE A 148 -1.43 11.71 -11.99
N ALA A 149 -1.87 10.67 -11.29
CA ALA A 149 -3.08 9.94 -11.63
C ALA A 149 -4.34 10.82 -11.54
N LEU A 150 -4.39 11.75 -10.57
CA LEU A 150 -5.52 12.65 -10.35
C LEU A 150 -5.50 13.89 -11.28
N LEU A 151 -4.37 14.60 -11.33
CA LEU A 151 -4.23 15.89 -12.00
C LEU A 151 -3.85 15.76 -13.48
N ARG A 152 -3.25 14.63 -13.90
CA ARG A 152 -2.71 14.43 -15.26
C ARG A 152 -1.66 15.47 -15.69
N SER A 153 -1.02 16.14 -14.72
CA SER A 153 0.02 17.15 -14.94
C SER A 153 1.27 16.80 -14.15
N HIS A 154 2.43 16.81 -14.81
CA HIS A 154 3.72 16.53 -14.17
C HIS A 154 4.11 17.62 -13.14
N ALA A 155 3.85 18.89 -13.45
CA ALA A 155 4.14 20.01 -12.56
C ALA A 155 3.27 19.97 -11.29
N GLY A 156 1.97 19.74 -11.45
CA GLY A 156 1.05 19.61 -10.31
C GLY A 156 1.38 18.39 -9.43
N ALA A 157 1.79 17.28 -10.06
CA ALA A 157 2.21 16.09 -9.33
C ALA A 157 3.52 16.30 -8.56
N ALA A 158 4.50 17.01 -9.15
CA ALA A 158 5.74 17.36 -8.48
C ALA A 158 5.47 18.26 -7.26
N LEU A 159 4.63 19.30 -7.42
CA LEU A 159 4.27 20.18 -6.31
C LEU A 159 3.59 19.42 -5.17
N ALA A 160 2.65 18.53 -5.48
CA ALA A 160 1.97 17.70 -4.49
C ALA A 160 2.93 16.75 -3.77
N ALA A 161 3.89 16.16 -4.49
CA ALA A 161 4.92 15.30 -3.90
C ALA A 161 5.82 16.07 -2.93
N VAL A 162 6.27 17.26 -3.32
CA VAL A 162 7.09 18.13 -2.46
C VAL A 162 6.31 18.57 -1.24
N ALA A 163 5.09 19.06 -1.44
CA ALA A 163 4.23 19.52 -0.34
C ALA A 163 3.91 18.40 0.66
N PHE A 164 3.73 17.16 0.20
CA PHE A 164 3.44 16.03 1.09
C PHE A 164 4.66 15.48 1.82
N ALA A 165 5.82 15.41 1.14
CA ALA A 165 7.02 14.82 1.72
C ALA A 165 7.79 15.80 2.61
N PHE A 166 7.75 17.09 2.30
CA PHE A 166 8.52 18.14 2.97
C PHE A 166 7.63 19.17 3.67
N CYS A 167 6.40 18.79 4.07
CA CYS A 167 5.59 19.68 4.89
C CYS A 167 6.25 19.89 6.26
N PRO A 168 6.19 21.11 6.83
CA PRO A 168 6.78 21.43 8.13
C PRO A 168 6.38 20.44 9.23
N PHE A 169 5.11 20.05 9.26
CA PHE A 169 4.61 19.07 10.21
C PHE A 169 5.38 17.73 10.16
N ARG A 170 5.70 17.21 8.98
CA ARG A 170 6.46 15.96 8.87
C ARG A 170 7.93 16.14 9.15
N THR A 171 8.47 17.32 8.90
CA THR A 171 9.88 17.62 9.13
C THR A 171 10.16 17.85 10.61
N ASP A 172 9.18 18.36 11.36
CA ASP A 172 9.27 18.48 12.83
C ASP A 172 9.32 17.09 13.48
N PHE A 173 8.54 16.14 12.94
CA PHE A 173 8.52 14.74 13.38
C PHE A 173 9.44 13.82 12.56
N PHE A 174 10.65 14.30 12.23
CA PHE A 174 11.60 13.49 11.45
C PHE A 174 12.26 12.36 12.25
N LEU A 175 12.25 12.46 13.59
CA LEU A 175 12.82 11.48 14.51
C LEU A 175 11.92 10.26 14.66
N GLU A 176 10.61 10.50 14.57
CA GLU A 176 9.54 9.53 14.58
C GLU A 176 9.58 8.76 13.27
N PHE A 177 10.32 7.65 13.28
CA PHE A 177 10.55 6.82 12.11
C PHE A 177 9.24 6.42 11.38
N GLN A 178 8.15 6.19 12.13
CA GLN A 178 6.80 5.91 11.63
C GLN A 178 6.18 7.03 10.77
N MET A 179 6.54 8.30 10.99
CA MET A 179 6.03 9.40 10.18
C MET A 179 6.66 9.42 8.79
N GLN A 180 7.89 8.91 8.67
CA GLN A 180 8.55 8.76 7.37
C GLN A 180 8.17 7.48 6.65
N LEU A 181 7.49 6.58 7.37
CA LEU A 181 6.81 5.41 6.86
C LEU A 181 5.49 5.72 6.10
N ALA A 182 5.27 6.95 5.64
CA ALA A 182 3.98 7.35 5.09
C ALA A 182 3.69 6.88 3.66
N PHE A 183 4.68 6.36 2.91
CA PHE A 183 4.50 5.99 1.49
C PHE A 183 3.36 4.99 1.19
N PRO A 184 2.98 4.04 2.09
CA PRO A 184 1.87 3.14 1.82
C PRO A 184 0.53 3.87 1.68
N ILE A 185 0.36 5.03 2.33
CA ILE A 185 -0.88 5.81 2.31
C ILE A 185 -1.22 6.28 0.88
N PRO A 186 -0.37 7.06 0.18
CA PRO A 186 -0.66 7.47 -1.19
C PRO A 186 -0.72 6.29 -2.16
N LEU A 187 0.07 5.22 -1.95
CA LEU A 187 -0.04 4.01 -2.77
C LEU A 187 -1.38 3.30 -2.59
N ALA A 188 -1.86 3.16 -1.35
CA ALA A 188 -3.17 2.57 -1.06
C ALA A 188 -4.30 3.38 -1.69
N LEU A 189 -4.24 4.71 -1.57
CA LEU A 189 -5.19 5.61 -2.23
C LEU A 189 -5.12 5.51 -3.76
N LEU A 190 -3.93 5.41 -4.34
CA LEU A 190 -3.76 5.21 -5.78
C LEU A 190 -4.36 3.88 -6.24
N CYS A 191 -4.11 2.79 -5.50
CA CYS A 191 -4.69 1.48 -5.76
C CYS A 191 -6.22 1.50 -5.67
N LEU A 192 -6.77 2.18 -4.65
CA LEU A 192 -8.21 2.35 -4.48
C LEU A 192 -8.82 3.20 -5.60
N TRP A 193 -8.16 4.30 -5.97
CA TRP A 193 -8.61 5.16 -7.06
C TRP A 193 -8.61 4.42 -8.40
N ARG A 194 -7.57 3.62 -8.65
CA ARG A 194 -7.51 2.75 -9.84
C ARG A 194 -8.62 1.71 -9.79
N SER A 195 -8.81 1.00 -8.67
CA SER A 195 -9.80 -0.08 -8.59
C SER A 195 -11.24 0.39 -8.84
N ARG A 196 -11.60 1.63 -8.48
CA ARG A 196 -12.92 2.21 -8.78
C ARG A 196 -13.16 2.49 -10.27
N ARG A 197 -12.11 2.69 -11.07
CA ARG A 197 -12.21 2.97 -12.51
C ARG A 197 -12.32 1.72 -13.38
N TRP A 198 -12.04 0.54 -12.84
CA TRP A 198 -12.30 -0.71 -13.53
C TRP A 198 -13.71 -1.19 -13.16
N PRO A 199 -14.62 -1.43 -14.13
CA PRO A 199 -15.84 -2.16 -13.84
C PRO A 199 -15.44 -3.50 -13.22
N ARG A 200 -16.10 -3.86 -12.12
CA ARG A 200 -15.82 -5.06 -11.31
C ARG A 200 -15.74 -6.30 -12.20
N CYS A 201 -14.55 -6.67 -12.67
CA CYS A 201 -14.26 -8.04 -13.04
C CYS A 201 -14.00 -8.80 -11.75
N THR A 202 -15.09 -9.34 -11.22
CA THR A 202 -15.19 -10.52 -10.35
C THR A 202 -14.11 -10.65 -9.27
N THR A 203 -14.55 -10.53 -8.02
CA THR A 203 -13.97 -11.08 -6.79
C THR A 203 -13.31 -12.45 -7.00
N ARG A 204 -12.09 -12.46 -7.53
CA ARG A 204 -11.23 -13.66 -7.62
C ARG A 204 -9.74 -13.33 -7.65
N SER A 205 -9.37 -12.06 -7.81
CA SER A 205 -7.97 -11.61 -7.87
C SER A 205 -7.56 -10.69 -6.71
N PHE A 206 -8.17 -10.88 -5.53
CA PHE A 206 -7.58 -10.42 -4.25
C PHE A 206 -6.83 -11.54 -3.51
N SER A 207 -6.74 -12.73 -4.11
CA SER A 207 -6.16 -13.91 -3.47
C SER A 207 -4.62 -14.00 -3.52
N VAL A 208 -3.90 -12.97 -3.99
CA VAL A 208 -2.43 -12.98 -3.95
C VAL A 208 -1.87 -12.28 -2.69
N CYS A 209 -2.71 -11.70 -1.84
CA CYS A 209 -2.27 -11.15 -0.54
C CYS A 209 -2.96 -11.74 0.69
N ALA A 210 -3.74 -12.82 0.53
CA ALA A 210 -4.37 -13.51 1.66
C ALA A 210 -4.00 -15.00 1.63
N TRP A 211 -3.04 -15.35 2.48
CA TRP A 211 -2.92 -16.58 3.27
C TRP A 211 -3.32 -17.94 2.62
N PRO A 212 -2.48 -18.99 2.69
CA PRO A 212 -2.79 -20.30 2.10
C PRO A 212 -4.14 -20.86 2.59
N PRO A 213 -5.02 -21.33 1.69
CA PRO A 213 -6.36 -21.81 2.05
C PRO A 213 -6.31 -23.27 2.51
N ALA A 214 -5.67 -23.56 3.65
CA ALA A 214 -5.62 -24.91 4.21
C ALA A 214 -6.87 -25.31 5.02
N THR A 215 -7.79 -24.38 5.34
CA THR A 215 -8.87 -24.66 6.30
C THR A 215 -10.25 -24.92 5.69
N ARG A 216 -10.42 -24.87 4.36
CA ARG A 216 -11.75 -25.14 3.75
C ARG A 216 -12.13 -26.62 3.66
N ALA A 217 -11.20 -27.54 3.94
CA ALA A 217 -11.46 -28.98 3.88
C ALA A 217 -12.18 -29.53 5.13
N TRP A 218 -12.19 -28.77 6.25
CA TRP A 218 -12.79 -29.24 7.50
C TRP A 218 -14.29 -28.94 7.62
N ALA A 219 -14.76 -27.85 6.99
CA ALA A 219 -16.16 -27.42 7.06
C ALA A 219 -17.15 -28.27 6.23
N ARG A 220 -16.67 -29.20 5.39
CA ARG A 220 -17.54 -30.02 4.51
C ARG A 220 -17.72 -31.47 4.96
N ARG A 221 -17.08 -31.90 6.04
CA ARG A 221 -17.22 -33.28 6.57
C ARG A 221 -18.17 -33.41 7.77
N GLY A 222 -18.77 -32.32 8.26
CA GLY A 222 -19.63 -32.31 9.45
C GLY A 222 -21.15 -32.23 9.21
N ALA A 223 -21.62 -31.98 7.99
CA ALA A 223 -23.06 -31.83 7.72
C ALA A 223 -23.60 -33.05 6.97
N GLY A 224 -23.77 -34.15 7.70
CA GLY A 224 -24.56 -35.29 7.26
C GLY A 224 -26.05 -35.06 7.50
N ARG A 225 -26.85 -35.47 6.51
CA ARG A 225 -28.29 -35.84 6.55
C ARG A 225 -29.31 -34.73 6.81
N GLY A 226 -30.20 -34.53 5.84
CA GLY A 226 -31.46 -33.80 6.02
C GLY A 226 -32.11 -33.33 4.71
N ASP A 227 -32.96 -34.18 4.16
CA ASP A 227 -34.16 -33.89 3.35
C ASP A 227 -34.15 -33.15 1.99
N THR A 228 -34.50 -33.97 0.98
CA THR A 228 -35.62 -33.87 0.02
C THR A 228 -36.19 -32.49 -0.40
N GLY A 229 -36.12 -32.26 -1.72
CA GLY A 229 -37.28 -31.84 -2.52
C GLY A 229 -37.57 -30.35 -2.71
N ALA A 230 -37.06 -29.74 -3.80
CA ALA A 230 -37.80 -28.71 -4.53
C ALA A 230 -37.25 -28.46 -5.95
N ARG A 231 -38.12 -28.78 -6.92
CA ARG A 231 -38.11 -28.54 -8.37
C ARG A 231 -37.52 -27.19 -8.81
N ARG A 232 -36.73 -27.19 -9.90
CA ARG A 232 -36.82 -26.18 -10.99
C ARG A 232 -36.51 -26.83 -12.35
N SER A 233 -37.45 -26.68 -13.28
CA SER A 233 -37.41 -27.11 -14.68
C SER A 233 -36.61 -26.14 -15.58
N PRO A 234 -36.24 -26.55 -16.81
CA PRO A 234 -35.22 -25.89 -17.62
C PRO A 234 -35.79 -24.97 -18.70
N CYS A 235 -35.27 -23.74 -18.83
CA CYS A 235 -35.51 -22.90 -20.01
C CYS A 235 -34.50 -23.20 -21.12
N ARG A 236 -35.04 -23.92 -22.10
CA ARG A 236 -34.60 -24.23 -23.44
C ARG A 236 -34.38 -22.94 -24.26
N GLY A 237 -33.32 -22.88 -25.04
CA GLY A 237 -33.03 -21.77 -25.96
C GLY A 237 -31.85 -22.07 -26.88
N ARG A 238 -31.95 -23.17 -27.64
CA ARG A 238 -30.98 -23.61 -28.65
C ARG A 238 -31.29 -22.89 -29.97
N ARG A 239 -30.33 -22.20 -30.59
CA ARG A 239 -30.18 -22.15 -32.06
C ARG A 239 -28.71 -22.37 -32.40
N GLN A 240 -28.44 -23.54 -32.96
CA GLN A 240 -27.17 -23.94 -33.54
C GLN A 240 -27.09 -23.44 -34.99
N LEU A 241 -25.90 -22.95 -35.34
CA LEU A 241 -25.08 -23.26 -36.51
C LEU A 241 -25.73 -23.47 -37.89
N GLY A 242 -25.18 -22.74 -38.86
CA GLY A 242 -24.49 -23.35 -39.99
C GLY A 242 -25.15 -23.16 -41.35
N LEU A 243 -24.42 -22.56 -42.30
CA LEU A 243 -23.99 -23.25 -43.52
C LEU A 243 -23.17 -22.30 -44.41
N SER A 244 -21.97 -22.78 -44.72
CA SER A 244 -21.10 -22.33 -45.81
C SER A 244 -21.68 -22.70 -47.18
N ARG A 245 -21.47 -21.89 -48.21
CA ARG A 245 -20.76 -22.26 -49.46
C ARG A 245 -20.72 -21.12 -50.48
N ARG A 246 -19.61 -21.10 -51.20
CA ARG A 246 -19.24 -20.22 -52.33
C ARG A 246 -20.05 -20.57 -53.59
N ALA A 247 -20.21 -19.61 -54.51
CA ALA A 247 -20.20 -19.86 -55.94
C ALA A 247 -19.74 -18.60 -56.70
N TRP A 248 -18.80 -18.81 -57.61
CA TRP A 248 -18.45 -17.94 -58.73
C TRP A 248 -19.52 -18.04 -59.83
N GLY A 249 -19.67 -16.97 -60.61
CA GLY A 249 -20.53 -16.86 -61.79
C GLY A 249 -20.80 -15.40 -62.10
#